data_AF-A8TMQ8-F1
#
_entry.id   AF-A8TMQ8-F1
#
_cell.length_a   1.000
_cell.length_b   1.000
_cell.length_c   1.000
_cell.angle_alpha   90.00
_cell.angle_beta   90.00
_cell.angle_gamma   90.00
#
_symmetry.space_group_name_H-M   'P 1'
#
loop_
_entity.id
_entity.type
_entity.pdbx_description
1 polymer ?
#
loop_
_entity_poly.entity_id
_entity_poly.type
_entity_poly.pdbx_seq_one_letter_code
_entity_poly.pdbx_strand_id
1 'polypeptide(L)'
;MGLKPTQYRCASESLLRRFRKEDALPQIHPLIDLCNAVSLAFAIPIAVSDVSRITGHLQVRPATGDETYRAFSGEIERPEVDEVIFADATNQAHARRWTHRQSAHSAVGEQTKDVLIVAEAMHESAADDMAVLTETIAGELAAVWSVAATTALLTSTTPWFEF
;
A
#
# COMPACT_ATOMS: atom_id res chain seq x y z
N MET A 1 5.99 15.70 -6.34
CA MET A 1 5.76 15.92 -4.90
C MET A 1 6.80 16.81 -4.20
N GLY A 2 7.98 17.11 -4.78
CA GLY A 2 8.96 18.00 -4.13
C GLY A 2 9.65 17.43 -2.88
N LEU A 3 9.45 16.14 -2.60
CA LEU A 3 10.01 15.44 -1.45
C LEU A 3 11.42 14.92 -1.75
N LYS A 4 12.26 14.86 -0.72
CA LYS A 4 13.61 14.26 -0.82
C LYS A 4 13.49 12.73 -0.93
N PRO A 5 13.86 12.10 -2.07
CA PRO A 5 13.64 10.66 -2.26
C PRO A 5 14.39 9.79 -1.25
N THR A 6 15.59 10.21 -0.84
CA THR A 6 16.40 9.46 0.13
C THR A 6 15.89 9.58 1.57
N GLN A 7 14.98 10.51 1.84
CA GLN A 7 14.32 10.67 3.14
C GLN A 7 12.99 9.92 3.18
N TYR A 8 12.21 10.02 2.10
CA TYR A 8 10.87 9.44 1.99
C TYR A 8 10.84 8.39 0.87
N ARG A 9 11.33 7.19 1.21
CA ARG A 9 11.33 6.04 0.29
C ARG A 9 9.96 5.37 0.25
N CYS A 10 9.60 4.83 -0.90
CA CYS A 10 8.45 3.95 -1.00
C CYS A 10 8.74 2.58 -0.33
N ALA A 11 7.73 1.73 -0.26
CA ALA A 11 7.85 0.39 0.31
C ALA A 11 8.91 -0.46 -0.41
N SER A 12 8.86 -0.56 -1.74
CA SER A 12 9.79 -1.40 -2.53
C SER A 12 11.24 -0.96 -2.40
N GLU A 13 11.52 0.35 -2.45
CA GLU A 13 12.87 0.89 -2.22
C GLU A 13 13.42 0.57 -0.82
N SER A 14 12.54 0.63 0.18
CA SER A 14 12.91 0.30 1.56
C SER A 14 13.22 -1.19 1.72
N LEU A 15 12.42 -2.05 1.07
CA LEU A 15 12.62 -3.50 1.02
C LEU A 15 13.91 -3.88 0.28
N LEU A 16 14.12 -3.36 -0.94
CA LEU A 16 15.32 -3.58 -1.75
C LEU A 16 16.60 -3.20 -1.01
N ARG A 17 16.59 -2.03 -0.36
CA ARG A 17 17.74 -1.57 0.43
C ARG A 17 18.00 -2.47 1.64
N ARG A 18 16.94 -2.92 2.31
CA ARG A 18 17.05 -3.82 3.46
C ARG A 18 17.59 -5.17 3.04
N PHE A 19 16.99 -5.78 2.01
CA PHE A 19 17.42 -7.06 1.47
C PHE A 19 18.88 -7.03 1.04
N ARG A 20 19.31 -5.98 0.33
CA ARG A 20 20.73 -5.79 -0.03
C ARG A 20 21.69 -5.77 1.16
N LYS A 21 21.23 -5.31 2.34
CA LYS A 21 22.05 -5.17 3.55
C LYS A 21 22.01 -6.41 4.43
N GLU A 22 20.84 -7.02 4.57
CA GLU A 22 20.54 -8.05 5.56
C GLU A 22 20.42 -9.45 4.92
N ASP A 23 20.38 -9.54 3.59
CA ASP A 23 20.16 -10.77 2.81
C ASP A 23 18.87 -11.52 3.20
N ALA A 24 17.90 -10.79 3.75
CA ALA A 24 16.63 -11.31 4.23
C ALA A 24 15.56 -10.21 4.29
N LEU A 25 14.30 -10.63 4.24
CA LEU A 25 13.14 -9.80 4.55
C LEU A 25 12.65 -10.10 5.99
N PRO A 26 12.07 -9.12 6.70
CA PRO A 26 11.42 -9.38 7.97
C PRO A 26 10.20 -10.28 7.77
N GLN A 27 9.96 -11.18 8.71
CA GLN A 27 8.71 -11.92 8.82
C GLN A 27 7.76 -11.12 9.71
N ILE A 28 6.62 -10.72 9.17
CA ILE A 28 5.65 -9.83 9.83
C ILE A 28 4.30 -10.54 9.94
N HIS A 29 3.76 -10.96 8.80
CA HIS A 29 2.46 -11.61 8.68
C HIS A 29 2.44 -12.33 7.32
N PRO A 30 1.92 -13.56 7.19
CA PRO A 30 2.03 -14.35 5.95
C PRO A 30 1.63 -13.59 4.67
N LEU A 31 0.50 -12.86 4.71
CA LEU A 31 0.06 -12.02 3.59
C LEU A 31 1.00 -10.83 3.31
N ILE A 32 1.52 -10.20 4.35
CA ILE A 32 2.46 -9.07 4.22
C ILE A 32 3.80 -9.56 3.68
N ASP A 33 4.25 -10.73 4.12
CA ASP A 33 5.52 -11.33 3.69
C ASP A 33 5.45 -11.68 2.20
N LEU A 34 4.32 -12.24 1.74
CA LEU A 34 4.05 -12.48 0.32
C LEU A 34 4.07 -11.16 -0.48
N CYS A 35 3.32 -10.16 -0.04
CA CYS A 35 3.28 -8.87 -0.75
C CYS A 35 4.63 -8.16 -0.75
N ASN A 36 5.42 -8.28 0.32
CA ASN A 36 6.78 -7.75 0.38
C ASN A 36 7.71 -8.49 -0.58
N ALA A 37 7.59 -9.82 -0.71
CA ALA A 37 8.37 -10.60 -1.65
C ALA A 37 8.05 -10.23 -3.10
N VAL A 38 6.76 -10.09 -3.45
CA VAL A 38 6.33 -9.61 -4.77
C VAL A 38 6.79 -8.17 -5.01
N SER A 39 6.63 -7.28 -4.02
CA SER A 39 7.08 -5.88 -4.12
C SER A 39 8.58 -5.77 -4.37
N LEU A 40 9.38 -6.64 -3.73
CA LEU A 40 10.81 -6.75 -3.94
C LEU A 40 11.13 -7.24 -5.36
N ALA A 41 10.46 -8.29 -5.83
CA ALA A 41 10.71 -8.92 -7.12
C ALA A 41 10.41 -7.99 -8.30
N PHE A 42 9.32 -7.22 -8.21
CA PHE A 42 8.91 -6.28 -9.25
C PHE A 42 9.49 -4.87 -9.07
N ALA A 43 10.13 -4.59 -7.92
CA ALA A 43 10.51 -3.24 -7.49
C ALA A 43 9.33 -2.24 -7.42
N ILE A 44 8.09 -2.73 -7.36
CA ILE A 44 6.85 -1.93 -7.31
C ILE A 44 6.33 -1.88 -5.87
N PRO A 45 6.06 -0.70 -5.28
CA PRO A 45 5.49 -0.62 -3.94
C PRO A 45 4.11 -1.27 -3.89
N ILE A 46 3.91 -2.11 -2.87
CA ILE A 46 2.62 -2.73 -2.56
C ILE A 46 2.24 -2.35 -1.13
N ALA A 47 0.98 -1.95 -0.94
CA ALA A 47 0.36 -1.74 0.36
C ALA A 47 -0.82 -2.70 0.53
N VAL A 48 -1.05 -3.18 1.77
CA VAL A 48 -2.14 -4.09 2.10
C VAL A 48 -2.90 -3.54 3.29
N SER A 49 -4.14 -3.13 3.09
CA SER A 49 -4.97 -2.55 4.14
C SER A 49 -6.13 -3.45 4.54
N ASP A 50 -6.41 -3.53 5.84
CA ASP A 50 -7.63 -4.16 6.35
C ASP A 50 -8.85 -3.29 6.01
N VAL A 51 -9.77 -3.84 5.21
CA VAL A 51 -10.96 -3.12 4.72
C VAL A 51 -11.90 -2.76 5.86
N SER A 52 -11.97 -3.59 6.91
CA SER A 52 -12.83 -3.32 8.08
C SER A 52 -12.42 -2.07 8.87
N ARG A 53 -11.22 -1.54 8.58
CA ARG A 53 -10.66 -0.32 9.20
C ARG A 53 -10.80 0.92 8.32
N ILE A 54 -11.36 0.80 7.12
CA ILE A 54 -11.55 1.92 6.19
C ILE A 54 -13.01 2.36 6.25
N THR A 55 -13.26 3.62 6.58
CA THR A 55 -14.63 4.14 6.64
C THR A 55 -15.07 4.69 5.29
N GLY A 56 -16.06 4.04 4.67
CA GLY A 56 -16.68 4.49 3.43
C GLY A 56 -15.83 4.19 2.20
N HIS A 57 -14.85 5.03 1.89
CA HIS A 57 -14.00 4.89 0.71
C HIS A 57 -12.53 5.11 1.07
N LEU A 58 -11.63 4.72 0.18
CA LEU A 58 -10.21 5.09 0.27
C LEU A 58 -9.85 5.96 -0.94
N GLN A 59 -9.48 7.21 -0.69
CA GLN A 59 -9.19 8.18 -1.74
C GLN A 59 -7.74 8.66 -1.66
N VAL A 60 -7.07 8.69 -2.80
CA VAL A 60 -5.79 9.40 -2.93
C VAL A 60 -6.06 10.88 -3.20
N ARG A 61 -5.66 11.75 -2.28
CA ARG A 61 -5.88 13.20 -2.39
C ARG A 61 -4.81 14.01 -1.65
N PRO A 62 -4.66 15.31 -1.97
CA PRO A 62 -3.94 16.23 -1.11
C PRO A 62 -4.60 16.30 0.28
N ALA A 63 -3.78 16.32 1.32
CA ALA A 63 -4.18 16.49 2.70
C ALA A 63 -4.62 17.93 2.97
N THR A 64 -5.56 18.07 3.90
CA THR A 64 -6.07 19.35 4.38
C THR A 64 -5.36 19.83 5.63
N GLY A 65 -4.65 18.93 6.34
CA GLY A 65 -4.02 19.19 7.63
C GLY A 65 -4.89 18.80 8.83
N ASP A 66 -6.16 18.46 8.58
CA ASP A 66 -7.11 18.03 9.62
C ASP A 66 -7.19 16.50 9.75
N GLU A 67 -6.46 15.76 8.91
CA GLU A 67 -6.45 14.30 8.95
C GLU A 67 -5.72 13.77 10.19
N THR A 68 -6.19 12.63 10.67
CA THR A 68 -5.53 11.87 11.73
C THR A 68 -4.73 10.74 11.10
N TYR A 69 -3.47 10.57 11.47
CA TYR A 69 -2.63 9.46 11.04
C TYR A 69 -2.08 8.73 12.26
N ARG A 70 -2.30 7.40 12.35
CA ARG A 70 -1.70 6.58 13.41
C ARG A 70 -0.40 5.94 12.92
N ALA A 71 0.73 6.32 13.51
CA ALA A 71 2.01 5.70 13.22
C ALA A 71 2.15 4.34 13.92
N PHE A 72 3.05 3.49 13.43
CA PHE A 72 3.40 2.23 14.10
C PHE A 72 4.12 2.44 15.45
N SER A 73 4.64 3.65 15.74
CA SER A 73 5.10 4.03 17.08
C SER A 73 3.97 4.20 18.10
N GLY A 74 2.70 4.23 17.63
CA GLY A 74 1.54 4.54 18.45
C GLY A 74 1.21 6.04 18.51
N GLU A 75 2.10 6.89 17.99
CA GLU A 75 1.88 8.33 17.91
C GLU A 75 0.77 8.67 16.90
N ILE A 76 0.04 9.74 17.22
CA ILE A 76 -0.91 10.34 16.31
C ILE A 76 -0.26 11.56 15.68
N GLU A 77 -0.19 11.57 14.36
CA GLU A 77 0.38 12.63 13.55
C GLU A 77 -0.71 13.24 12.67
N ARG A 78 -0.41 14.42 12.11
CA ARG A 78 -1.21 15.05 11.07
C ARG A 78 -0.38 15.17 9.79
N PRO A 79 -0.90 14.72 8.64
CA PRO A 79 -0.31 15.07 7.34
C PRO A 79 -0.25 16.59 7.17
N GLU A 80 0.81 17.08 6.53
CA GLU A 80 0.90 18.51 6.20
C GLU A 80 -0.09 18.86 5.08
N VAL A 81 -0.54 20.11 5.01
CA VAL A 81 -1.36 20.58 3.88
C VAL A 81 -0.64 20.29 2.56
N ASP A 82 -1.39 19.85 1.56
CA ASP A 82 -0.91 19.44 0.22
C ASP A 82 -0.06 18.16 0.19
N GLU A 83 0.16 17.48 1.32
CA GLU A 83 0.76 16.15 1.34
C GLU A 83 -0.18 15.14 0.65
N VAL A 84 0.30 14.37 -0.33
CA VAL A 84 -0.57 13.37 -0.96
C VAL A 84 -0.72 12.15 -0.06
N ILE A 85 -1.96 11.85 0.32
CA ILE A 85 -2.31 10.80 1.27
C ILE A 85 -3.37 9.86 0.70
N PHE A 86 -3.48 8.69 1.32
CA PHE A 86 -4.66 7.85 1.23
C PHE A 86 -5.54 8.17 2.43
N ALA A 87 -6.75 8.68 2.21
CA ALA A 87 -7.66 9.09 3.27
C ALA A 87 -9.02 8.40 3.12
N ASP A 88 -9.67 8.13 4.25
CA ASP A 88 -11.04 7.66 4.27
C ASP A 88 -12.09 8.78 4.42
N ALA A 89 -13.37 8.41 4.41
CA ALA A 89 -14.48 9.35 4.50
C ALA A 89 -14.54 10.11 5.85
N THR A 90 -13.76 9.69 6.85
CA THR A 90 -13.67 10.29 8.18
C THR A 90 -12.39 11.09 8.40
N ASN A 91 -11.63 11.36 7.33
CA ASN A 91 -10.31 12.01 7.38
C ASN A 91 -9.27 11.20 8.20
N GLN A 92 -9.42 9.88 8.26
CA GLN A 92 -8.35 9.00 8.73
C GLN A 92 -7.38 8.77 7.56
N ALA A 93 -6.11 9.11 7.77
CA ALA A 93 -5.05 8.82 6.80
C ALA A 93 -4.53 7.39 7.00
N HIS A 94 -4.49 6.64 5.92
CA HIS A 94 -4.06 5.24 5.84
C HIS A 94 -2.66 5.07 5.25
N ALA A 95 -2.20 6.04 4.47
CA ALA A 95 -0.82 6.13 4.01
C ALA A 95 -0.47 7.60 3.74
N ARG A 96 0.82 7.91 3.86
CA ARG A 96 1.34 9.28 3.74
C ARG A 96 2.26 9.41 2.53
N ARG A 97 2.48 10.66 2.09
CA ARG A 97 3.42 11.05 1.01
C ARG A 97 3.47 10.04 -0.15
N TRP A 98 2.32 9.72 -0.74
CA TRP A 98 2.09 8.75 -1.83
C TRP A 98 3.09 7.58 -1.84
N THR A 99 2.69 6.39 -1.38
CA THR A 99 3.52 5.17 -1.19
C THR A 99 4.50 5.18 0.00
N HIS A 100 4.50 6.20 0.86
CA HIS A 100 5.42 6.29 1.99
C HIS A 100 4.77 6.00 3.34
N ARG A 101 5.05 4.80 3.86
CA ARG A 101 4.62 4.27 5.17
C ARG A 101 3.10 4.23 5.35
N GLN A 102 2.62 3.02 5.60
CA GLN A 102 1.24 2.77 5.94
C GLN A 102 0.96 3.16 7.40
N SER A 103 -0.28 3.55 7.67
CA SER A 103 -0.78 3.76 9.03
C SER A 103 -0.97 2.42 9.73
N ALA A 104 -0.68 2.38 11.03
CA ALA A 104 -1.03 1.25 11.88
C ALA A 104 -2.55 1.11 12.09
N HIS A 105 -3.36 2.11 11.73
CA HIS A 105 -4.82 2.07 11.87
C HIS A 105 -5.46 0.95 11.03
N SER A 106 -5.02 0.80 9.77
CA SER A 106 -5.53 -0.20 8.83
C SER A 106 -4.52 -1.31 8.54
N ALA A 107 -3.59 -1.55 9.47
CA ALA A 107 -2.69 -2.67 9.37
C ALA A 107 -3.47 -4.00 9.47
N VAL A 108 -3.09 -4.97 8.65
CA VAL A 108 -3.65 -6.32 8.73
C VAL A 108 -3.19 -7.04 10.00
N GLY A 109 -4.03 -7.94 10.50
CA GLY A 109 -3.72 -8.80 11.64
C GLY A 109 -4.53 -10.09 11.61
N GLU A 110 -4.46 -10.86 12.70
CA GLU A 110 -5.07 -12.20 12.79
C GLU A 110 -6.59 -12.23 12.53
N GLN A 111 -7.28 -11.12 12.77
CA GLN A 111 -8.73 -11.01 12.62
C GLN A 111 -9.16 -10.44 11.26
N THR A 112 -8.21 -10.06 10.40
CA THR A 112 -8.49 -9.50 9.09
C THR A 112 -9.11 -10.56 8.18
N LYS A 113 -10.25 -10.22 7.56
CA LYS A 113 -10.98 -11.10 6.65
C LYS A 113 -10.96 -10.60 5.21
N ASP A 114 -11.03 -9.29 5.04
CA ASP A 114 -11.08 -8.62 3.75
C ASP A 114 -9.95 -7.61 3.68
N VAL A 115 -9.22 -7.62 2.57
CA VAL A 115 -8.04 -6.76 2.35
C VAL A 115 -8.15 -6.01 1.04
N LEU A 116 -7.66 -4.78 1.05
CA LEU A 116 -7.40 -4.00 -0.14
C LEU A 116 -5.89 -3.99 -0.39
N ILE A 117 -5.48 -4.57 -1.51
CA ILE A 117 -4.09 -4.58 -1.98
C ILE A 117 -3.94 -3.50 -3.05
N VAL A 118 -3.03 -2.57 -2.84
CA VAL A 118 -2.75 -1.44 -3.75
C VAL A 118 -1.31 -1.55 -4.21
N ALA A 119 -1.09 -1.59 -5.52
CA ALA A 119 0.23 -1.57 -6.15
C ALA A 119 0.33 -0.36 -7.09
N GLU A 120 1.48 0.32 -7.10
CA GLU A 120 1.61 1.65 -7.71
C GLU A 120 2.91 1.76 -8.52
N ALA A 121 2.79 1.95 -9.83
CA ALA A 121 3.92 2.03 -10.74
C ALA A 121 3.87 3.33 -11.58
N MET A 122 5.02 4.01 -11.70
CA MET A 122 5.15 5.30 -12.42
C MET A 122 6.33 5.30 -13.40
N HIS A 123 6.53 4.17 -14.09
CA HIS A 123 7.58 3.98 -15.09
C HIS A 123 6.98 3.60 -16.45
N GLU A 124 7.81 3.60 -17.50
CA GLU A 124 7.34 3.44 -18.88
C GLU A 124 6.61 2.11 -19.13
N SER A 125 7.10 1.01 -18.55
CA SER A 125 6.49 -0.33 -18.66
C SER A 125 5.42 -0.61 -17.58
N ALA A 126 4.97 0.40 -16.83
CA ALA A 126 4.10 0.21 -15.67
C ALA A 126 2.83 -0.58 -15.99
N ALA A 127 2.20 -0.37 -17.15
CA ALA A 127 0.97 -1.07 -17.51
C ALA A 127 1.18 -2.59 -17.65
N ASP A 128 2.27 -2.99 -18.33
CA ASP A 128 2.61 -4.40 -18.54
C ASP A 128 3.04 -5.06 -17.23
N ASP A 129 3.89 -4.38 -16.45
CA ASP A 129 4.37 -4.89 -15.16
C ASP A 129 3.22 -5.03 -14.15
N MET A 130 2.27 -4.09 -14.15
CA MET A 130 1.08 -4.18 -13.30
C MET A 130 0.18 -5.35 -13.68
N ALA A 131 0.02 -5.66 -14.97
CA ALA A 131 -0.76 -6.83 -15.40
C ALA A 131 -0.16 -8.13 -14.84
N VAL A 132 1.16 -8.30 -14.98
CA VAL A 132 1.87 -9.48 -14.47
C VAL A 132 1.85 -9.52 -12.93
N LEU A 133 2.09 -8.39 -12.26
CA LEU A 133 2.06 -8.29 -10.81
C LEU A 133 0.68 -8.64 -10.24
N THR A 134 -0.40 -8.11 -10.83
CA THR A 134 -1.77 -8.37 -10.39
C THR A 134 -2.13 -9.84 -10.56
N GLU A 135 -1.77 -10.46 -11.68
CA GLU A 135 -1.96 -11.91 -11.89
C GLU A 135 -1.15 -12.74 -10.88
N THR A 136 0.10 -12.34 -10.60
CA THR A 136 0.96 -13.00 -9.63
C THR A 136 0.34 -12.99 -8.24
N ILE A 137 -0.09 -11.83 -7.74
CA ILE A 137 -0.71 -11.72 -6.41
C ILE A 137 -2.01 -12.52 -6.37
N ALA A 138 -2.88 -12.40 -7.38
CA ALA A 138 -4.14 -13.13 -7.41
C ALA A 138 -3.93 -14.66 -7.42
N GLY A 139 -2.95 -15.15 -8.19
CA GLY A 139 -2.58 -16.56 -8.26
C GLY A 139 -2.06 -17.09 -6.92
N GLU A 140 -1.16 -16.35 -6.26
CA GLU A 140 -0.64 -16.71 -4.94
C GLU A 140 -1.73 -16.68 -3.86
N LEU A 141 -2.65 -15.71 -3.89
CA LEU A 141 -3.79 -15.65 -2.99
C LEU A 141 -4.70 -16.87 -3.15
N ALA A 142 -4.98 -17.27 -4.38
CA ALA A 142 -5.77 -18.46 -4.68
C ALA A 142 -5.05 -19.74 -4.24
N ALA A 143 -3.74 -19.84 -4.46
CA ALA A 143 -2.96 -21.03 -4.11
C ALA A 143 -2.83 -21.22 -2.59
N VAL A 144 -2.55 -20.16 -1.84
CA VAL A 144 -2.24 -20.24 -0.41
C VAL A 144 -3.50 -20.16 0.46
N TRP A 145 -4.46 -19.31 0.11
CA TRP A 145 -5.67 -19.09 0.92
C TRP A 145 -6.98 -19.52 0.25
N SER A 146 -6.94 -20.05 -0.98
CA SER A 146 -8.16 -20.40 -1.74
C SER A 146 -9.14 -19.23 -1.89
N VAL A 147 -8.60 -18.01 -2.00
CA VAL A 147 -9.37 -16.77 -2.19
C VAL A 147 -9.32 -16.36 -3.66
N ALA A 148 -10.49 -16.04 -4.22
CA ALA A 148 -10.57 -15.41 -5.53
C ALA A 148 -10.52 -13.88 -5.37
N ALA A 149 -9.46 -13.26 -5.89
CA ALA A 149 -9.30 -11.81 -5.82
C ALA A 149 -10.05 -11.11 -6.97
N THR A 150 -10.80 -10.05 -6.63
CA THR A 150 -11.29 -9.08 -7.62
C THR A 150 -10.18 -8.07 -7.91
N THR A 151 -9.91 -7.79 -9.18
CA THR A 151 -8.78 -6.93 -9.58
C THR A 151 -9.21 -5.88 -10.59
N ALA A 152 -8.52 -4.74 -10.60
CA ALA A 152 -8.68 -3.68 -11.58
C ALA A 152 -7.40 -2.86 -11.72
N LEU A 153 -7.14 -2.33 -12.92
CA LEU A 153 -6.12 -1.32 -13.16
C LEU A 153 -6.78 0.05 -13.21
N LEU A 154 -6.45 0.92 -12.26
CA LEU A 154 -6.96 2.29 -12.23
C LEU A 154 -6.23 3.17 -13.24
N THR A 155 -6.98 3.96 -13.99
CA THR A 155 -6.46 4.93 -14.97
C THR A 155 -7.15 6.28 -14.80
N SER A 156 -6.66 7.31 -15.49
CA SER A 156 -7.32 8.62 -15.46
C SER A 156 -8.75 8.59 -15.99
N THR A 157 -9.11 7.62 -16.85
CA THR A 157 -10.47 7.44 -17.36
C THR A 157 -11.32 6.50 -16.52
N THR A 158 -10.68 5.65 -15.72
CA THR A 158 -11.34 4.71 -14.79
C THR A 158 -10.66 4.80 -13.41
N PRO A 159 -10.88 5.89 -12.65
CA PRO A 159 -10.13 6.17 -11.43
C PRO A 159 -10.75 5.57 -10.15
N TRP A 160 -11.72 4.66 -10.26
CA TRP A 160 -12.39 4.04 -9.11
C TRP A 160 -12.39 2.51 -9.21
N PHE A 161 -12.40 1.87 -8.04
CA PHE A 161 -12.56 0.43 -7.84
C PHE A 161 -13.59 0.21 -6.73
N GLU A 162 -14.52 -0.71 -6.94
CA GLU A 162 -15.57 -1.06 -5.96
C GLU A 162 -15.18 -2.38 -5.30
N PHE A 163 -15.20 -2.42 -3.97
CA PHE A 163 -14.79 -3.54 -3.13
C PHE A 163 -15.70 -3.68 -1.91
#